data_AF-A0A6L8A085-F1
#
_entry.id   AF-A0A6L8A085-F1
#
_cell.length_a   1.000
_cell.length_b   1.000
_cell.length_c   1.000
_cell.angle_alpha   90.00
_cell.angle_beta   90.00
_cell.angle_gamma   90.00
#
_symmetry.space_group_name_H-M   'P 1'
#
loop_
_entity.id
_entity.type
_entity.pdbx_description
1 polymer ?
#
loop_
_entity_poly.entity_id
_entity_poly.type
_entity_poly.pdbx_seq_one_letter_code
_entity_poly.pdbx_strand_id
1 'polypeptide(L)' 'PVQSAHRWSRIVREEAIGLARAGRVQILRKGKPVDPHAPVKGVIRIRLVR' A
#
# COMPACT_ATOMS: atom_id res chain seq x y z
N PRO A 1 -19.34 8.43 -10.56
CA PRO A 1 -17.88 8.35 -10.85
C PRO A 1 -17.02 7.82 -9.68
N VAL A 2 -17.37 6.67 -9.08
CA VAL A 2 -16.57 5.97 -8.03
C VAL A 2 -16.49 4.45 -8.29
N GLN A 3 -16.92 3.97 -9.47
CA GLN A 3 -16.97 2.52 -9.74
C GLN A 3 -15.69 1.95 -10.40
N SER A 4 -14.79 2.80 -10.90
CA SER A 4 -13.55 2.35 -11.58
C SER A 4 -12.38 2.05 -10.65
N ALA A 5 -12.36 2.62 -9.44
CA ALA A 5 -11.24 2.47 -8.50
C ALA A 5 -11.09 1.03 -7.97
N HIS A 6 -12.20 0.29 -7.81
CA HIS A 6 -12.17 -1.10 -7.36
C HIS A 6 -11.38 -2.00 -8.32
N ARG A 7 -11.50 -1.79 -9.64
CA ARG A 7 -10.80 -2.57 -10.66
C ARG A 7 -9.27 -2.51 -10.49
N TRP A 8 -8.74 -1.33 -10.24
CA TRP A 8 -7.29 -1.11 -10.19
C TRP A 8 -6.70 -1.24 -8.78
N SER A 9 -7.54 -1.18 -7.74
CA SER A 9 -7.09 -1.21 -6.34
C SER A 9 -6.24 -2.43 -5.98
N ARG A 10 -6.48 -3.59 -6.61
CA ARG A 10 -5.65 -4.79 -6.42
C ARG A 10 -4.24 -4.59 -6.97
N ILE A 11 -4.14 -4.14 -8.23
CA ILE A 11 -2.85 -3.94 -8.92
C ILE A 11 -2.05 -2.85 -8.21
N VAL A 12 -2.68 -1.72 -7.88
CA VAL A 12 -2.02 -0.63 -7.13
C VAL A 12 -1.52 -1.11 -5.76
N ARG A 13 -2.29 -1.97 -5.08
CA ARG A 13 -1.87 -2.55 -3.80
C ARG A 13 -0.65 -3.47 -3.97
N GLU A 14 -0.65 -4.34 -4.96
CA GLU A 14 0.45 -5.26 -5.23
C GLU A 14 1.75 -4.50 -5.53
N GLU A 15 1.69 -3.49 -6.40
CA GLU A 15 2.83 -2.62 -6.71
C GLU A 15 3.32 -1.83 -5.49
N ALA A 16 2.41 -1.27 -4.70
CA ALA A 16 2.76 -0.57 -3.47
C ALA A 16 3.50 -1.47 -2.47
N ILE A 17 3.08 -2.74 -2.34
CA ILE A 17 3.76 -3.73 -1.50
C ILE A 17 5.15 -4.04 -2.06
N GLY A 18 5.28 -4.23 -3.37
CA GLY A 18 6.58 -4.45 -4.02
C GLY A 18 7.57 -3.30 -3.75
N LEU A 19 7.12 -2.06 -3.96
CA LEU A 19 7.90 -0.88 -3.67
C LEU A 19 8.26 -0.75 -2.18
N ALA A 20 7.36 -1.17 -1.28
CA ALA A 20 7.61 -1.13 0.15
C ALA A 20 8.66 -2.15 0.60
N ARG A 21 8.62 -3.36 0.03
CA ARG A 21 9.65 -4.39 0.24
C ARG A 21 11.02 -3.93 -0.29
N ALA A 22 11.03 -3.18 -1.40
CA ALA A 22 12.24 -2.57 -1.95
C ALA A 22 12.72 -1.32 -1.17
N GLY A 23 12.04 -0.94 -0.08
CA GLY A 23 12.42 0.23 0.73
C GLY A 23 12.15 1.59 0.07
N ARG A 24 11.40 1.65 -1.04
CA ARG A 24 11.12 2.89 -1.78
C ARG A 24 9.93 3.68 -1.23
N VAL A 25 8.95 2.97 -0.68
CA VAL A 25 7.77 3.56 -0.04
C VAL A 25 7.53 2.93 1.33
N GLN A 26 6.83 3.63 2.20
CA GLN A 26 6.33 3.08 3.44
C GLN A 26 4.81 2.95 3.39
N ILE A 27 4.32 1.76 3.73
CA ILE A 27 2.88 1.51 3.91
C ILE A 27 2.54 1.77 5.37
N LEU A 28 1.48 2.55 5.58
CA LEU A 28 0.94 2.87 6.89
C LEU A 28 -0.47 2.31 7.05
N ARG A 29 -0.80 1.85 8.25
CA ARG A 29 -2.16 1.53 8.68
C ARG A 29 -2.45 2.21 10.00
N LYS A 30 -3.57 2.94 10.07
CA LYS A 30 -3.91 3.78 11.24
C LYS A 30 -2.75 4.71 11.65
N GLY A 31 -2.03 5.23 10.66
CA GLY A 31 -0.87 6.11 10.88
C GLY A 31 0.44 5.42 11.26
N LYS A 32 0.45 4.09 11.50
CA LYS A 32 1.65 3.35 11.91
C LYS A 32 2.25 2.57 10.72
N PRO A 33 3.58 2.50 10.58
CA PRO A 33 4.23 1.60 9.62
C PRO A 33 3.77 0.17 9.80
N VAL A 34 3.56 -0.52 8.68
CA VAL A 34 3.29 -1.97 8.67
C VAL A 34 4.46 -2.70 8.04
N ASP A 35 4.66 -3.94 8.48
CA ASP A 35 5.59 -4.86 7.84
C ASP A 35 5.11 -5.17 6.41
N PRO A 36 5.91 -4.87 5.36
CA PRO A 36 5.55 -5.15 3.97
C PRO A 36 5.64 -6.64 3.59
N HIS A 37 6.17 -7.50 4.45
CA HIS A 37 6.18 -8.96 4.28
C HIS A 37 4.95 -9.63 4.91
N ALA A 38 4.27 -8.96 5.84
CA ALA A 38 3.02 -9.44 6.45
C ALA A 38 1.79 -9.14 5.58
N PRO A 39 0.66 -9.87 5.76
CA PRO A 39 -0.59 -9.58 5.09
C PRO A 39 -1.11 -8.15 5.38
N VAL A 40 -1.16 -7.31 4.35
CA VAL A 40 -1.67 -5.93 4.45
C VAL A 40 -3.19 -5.90 4.18
N LYS A 41 -4.00 -5.66 5.21
CA LYS A 41 -5.49 -5.65 5.13
C LYS A 41 -6.13 -4.27 5.36
N GLY A 42 -7.23 -4.04 4.67
CA GLY A 42 -8.07 -2.84 4.82
C GLY A 42 -7.51 -1.60 4.13
N VAL A 43 -7.93 -0.43 4.62
CA VAL A 43 -7.48 0.88 4.12
C VAL A 43 -6.07 1.16 4.60
N ILE A 44 -5.22 1.57 3.66
CA ILE A 44 -3.81 1.86 3.88
C ILE A 44 -3.47 3.25 3.35
N ARG A 45 -2.36 3.80 3.83
CA ARG A 45 -1.73 5.00 3.27
C ARG A 45 -0.35 4.64 2.77
N ILE A 46 0.09 5.28 1.70
CA ILE A 46 1.42 5.10 1.12
C ILE A 46 2.15 6.43 1.26
N ARG A 47 3.40 6.41 1.68
CA ARG A 47 4.28 7.59 1.70
C ARG A 47 5.63 7.26 1.08
N LEU A 48 6.32 8.26 0.55
CA LEU A 48 7.73 8.13 0.17
C LEU A 48 8.59 7.94 1.41
N VAL A 49 9.60 7.07 1.31
CA VAL A 49 10.69 7.03 2.29
C VAL A 49 11.58 8.25 1.99
N ARG A 50 11.87 9.05 3.01
CA ARG A 50 12.88 10.11 2.95
C ARG A 50 14.18 9.56 3.52
#